data_AF-A0A2V5JSM6-F1
#
_entry.id   AF-A0A2V5JSM6-F1
#
_cell.length_a   1.000
_cell.length_b   1.000
_cell.length_c   1.000
_cell.angle_alpha   90.00
_cell.angle_beta   90.00
_cell.angle_gamma   90.00
#
_symmetry.space_group_name_H-M   'P 1'
#
loop_
_entity.id
_entity.type
_entity.pdbx_description
1 polymer ?
#
loop_
_entity_poly.entity_id
_entity_poly.type
_entity_poly.pdbx_seq_one_letter_code
_entity_poly.pdbx_strand_id
1 'polypeptide(L)' 'MHPDLPGLAAKAAEVLSRRSEYVVTQPAELRILREMSDAEVSDFAKNHGWRVIRRLGGRQIEFYNDASVRPL' A
#
# COMPACT_ATOMS: atom_id res chain seq x y z
N MET A 1 -2.02 -2.36 16.08
CA MET A 1 -1.47 -3.24 15.04
C MET A 1 -2.63 -3.83 14.26
N HIS A 2 -2.70 -3.60 12.94
CA HIS A 2 -3.74 -4.18 12.08
C HIS A 2 -3.38 -5.64 11.76
N PRO A 3 -4.12 -6.65 12.25
CA PRO A 3 -3.74 -8.07 12.12
C PRO A 3 -3.66 -8.54 10.66
N ASP A 4 -4.40 -7.87 9.77
CA ASP A 4 -4.48 -8.18 8.35
C ASP A 4 -3.43 -7.45 7.50
N LEU A 5 -2.64 -6.54 8.09
CA LEU A 5 -1.63 -5.74 7.37
C LEU A 5 -0.52 -6.60 6.73
N PRO A 6 0.01 -7.66 7.37
CA PRO A 6 0.95 -8.57 6.73
C PRO A 6 0.34 -9.28 5.50
N GLY A 7 -0.94 -9.64 5.55
CA GLY A 7 -1.65 -10.25 4.43
C GLY A 7 -1.80 -9.29 3.25
N LEU A 8 -2.17 -8.03 3.54
CA LEU A 8 -2.19 -6.96 2.55
C LEU A 8 -0.81 -6.74 1.92
N ALA A 9 0.26 -6.70 2.71
CA ALA A 9 1.62 -6.54 2.23
C ALA A 9 2.03 -7.67 1.28
N ALA A 10 1.76 -8.93 1.67
CA ALA A 10 2.08 -10.09 0.83
C ALA A 10 1.36 -10.03 -0.52
N LYS A 11 0.07 -9.69 -0.52
CA LYS A 11 -0.72 -9.55 -1.74
C LYS A 11 -0.22 -8.40 -2.62
N ALA A 12 0.03 -7.23 -2.03
CA ALA A 12 0.55 -6.08 -2.76
C ALA A 12 1.92 -6.40 -3.39
N ALA A 13 2.80 -7.07 -2.65
CA ALA A 13 4.10 -7.53 -3.14
C ALA A 13 3.95 -8.49 -4.32
N GLU A 14 3.04 -9.47 -4.23
CA GLU A 14 2.78 -10.41 -5.32
C GLU A 14 2.32 -9.67 -6.59
N VAL A 15 1.34 -8.77 -6.47
CA VAL A 15 0.84 -8.00 -7.61
C VAL A 15 1.94 -7.13 -8.20
N LEU A 16 2.66 -6.37 -7.36
CA LEU A 16 3.70 -5.43 -7.78
C LEU A 16 4.99 -6.12 -8.29
N SER A 17 5.16 -7.42 -8.05
CA SER A 17 6.20 -8.22 -8.70
C SER A 17 5.91 -8.49 -10.18
N ARG A 18 4.63 -8.42 -10.60
CA ARG A 18 4.16 -8.75 -11.96
C ARG A 18 3.61 -7.52 -12.71
N ARG A 19 3.34 -6.43 -12.00
CA ARG A 19 2.67 -5.21 -12.49
C ARG A 19 3.32 -3.99 -11.87
N SER A 20 3.17 -2.83 -12.51
CA SER A 20 3.66 -1.55 -11.98
C SER A 20 2.78 -0.93 -10.90
N GLU A 21 1.52 -1.37 -10.80
CA GLU A 21 0.50 -0.76 -9.95
C GLU A 21 -0.38 -1.83 -9.26
N TYR A 22 -0.80 -1.53 -8.04
CA TYR A 22 -1.84 -2.23 -7.31
C TYR A 22 -2.88 -1.23 -6.76
N VAL A 23 -4.07 -1.23 -7.35
CA VAL A 23 -5.22 -0.47 -6.85
C VAL A 23 -5.92 -1.29 -5.77
N VAL A 24 -6.04 -0.75 -4.56
CA VAL A 24 -6.70 -1.43 -3.45
C VAL A 24 -8.21 -1.37 -3.63
N THR A 25 -8.81 -2.49 -4.02
CA THR A 25 -10.25 -2.58 -4.31
C THR A 25 -11.03 -3.35 -3.25
N GLN A 26 -10.38 -4.17 -2.42
CA GLN A 26 -11.08 -4.94 -1.41
C GLN A 26 -11.46 -4.05 -0.21
N PRO A 27 -12.73 -4.05 0.23
CA PRO A 27 -13.17 -3.20 1.34
C PRO A 27 -12.40 -3.45 2.65
N ALA A 28 -12.03 -4.70 2.94
CA ALA A 28 -11.27 -5.05 4.13
C ALA A 28 -9.86 -4.42 4.11
N GLU A 29 -9.18 -4.44 2.96
CA GLU A 29 -7.86 -3.83 2.78
C GLU A 29 -7.91 -2.32 2.83
N LEU A 30 -8.92 -1.72 2.18
CA LEU A 30 -9.15 -0.28 2.26
C LEU A 30 -9.44 0.17 3.69
N ARG A 31 -10.16 -0.62 4.48
CA ARG A 31 -10.43 -0.31 5.89
C ARG A 31 -9.14 -0.21 6.70
N ILE A 32 -8.24 -1.19 6.58
CA ILE A 32 -6.93 -1.18 7.25
C ILE A 32 -6.19 0.12 6.93
N LEU A 33 -6.06 0.45 5.65
CA LEU A 33 -5.29 1.61 5.20
C LEU A 33 -5.95 2.94 5.56
N ARG A 34 -7.27 2.99 5.73
CA ARG A 34 -8.00 4.20 6.15
C ARG A 34 -7.92 4.46 7.65
N GLU A 35 -7.72 3.42 8.46
CA GLU A 35 -7.47 3.55 9.89
C GLU A 35 -6.05 4.07 10.18
N MET A 36 -5.15 3.94 9.21
CA MET A 36 -3.80 4.50 9.23
C MET A 36 -3.79 5.96 8.74
N SER A 37 -2.98 6.79 9.41
CA SER A 37 -2.67 8.14 8.94
C SER A 37 -1.96 8.14 7.58
N ASP A 38 -1.94 9.29 6.92
CA ASP A 38 -1.22 9.44 5.63
C ASP A 38 0.27 9.10 5.77
N ALA A 39 0.89 9.49 6.89
CA ALA A 39 2.29 9.19 7.19
C ALA A 39 2.51 7.68 7.37
N GLU A 40 1.67 7.01 8.15
CA GLU A 40 1.78 5.55 8.37
C GLU A 40 1.62 4.77 7.06
N VAL A 41 0.70 5.16 6.18
CA VAL A 41 0.55 4.51 4.87
C VAL A 41 1.72 4.80 3.95
N SER A 42 2.28 6.01 4.00
CA SER A 42 3.50 6.33 3.26
C SER A 42 4.68 5.52 3.75
N ASP A 43 4.86 5.36 5.06
CA ASP A 43 5.99 4.63 5.64
C ASP A 43 5.85 3.13 5.40
N PHE A 44 4.62 2.59 5.51
CA PHE A 44 4.31 1.24 5.08
C PHE A 44 4.74 0.99 3.63
N ALA A 45 4.33 1.84 2.69
CA ALA A 45 4.72 1.69 1.29
C ALA A 45 6.25 1.76 1.09
N LYS A 46 6.91 2.74 1.71
CA LYS A 46 8.36 2.94 1.61
C LYS A 46 9.15 1.74 2.11
N ASN A 47 8.74 1.16 3.24
CA ASN A 47 9.37 -0.04 3.82
C ASN A 47 9.33 -1.26 2.88
N HIS A 48 8.45 -1.25 1.88
CA HIS A 48 8.36 -2.27 0.85
C HIS A 48 8.93 -1.85 -0.51
N GLY A 49 9.52 -0.66 -0.62
CA GLY A 49 10.02 -0.12 -1.90
C GLY A 49 8.89 0.25 -2.85
N TRP A 50 7.78 0.77 -2.32
CA TRP A 50 6.64 1.22 -3.09
C TRP A 50 6.39 2.70 -2.86
N ARG A 51 5.77 3.32 -3.86
CA ARG A 51 5.12 4.62 -3.72
C ARG A 51 3.63 4.42 -3.50
N VAL A 52 2.99 5.31 -2.74
CA VAL A 52 1.54 5.28 -2.52
C VAL A 52 0.89 6.59 -2.94
N ILE A 53 -0.31 6.50 -3.51
CA ILE A 53 -1.16 7.64 -3.84
C ILE A 53 -2.55 7.42 -3.24
N ARG A 54 -3.06 8.43 -2.53
CA ARG A 54 -4.45 8.49 -2.08
C ARG A 54 -5.24 9.39 -3.05
N ARG A 55 -6.33 8.88 -3.62
CA ARG A 55 -7.23 9.61 -4.51
C ARG A 55 -8.63 9.72 -3.90
N LEU A 56 -9.45 10.59 -4.49
CA LEU A 56 -10.88 10.72 -4.16
C LEU A 56 -11.11 10.95 -2.65
N GLY A 57 -10.28 11.79 -2.03
CA GLY A 57 -10.35 12.08 -0.59
C GLY A 57 -10.01 10.86 0.30
N GLY A 58 -9.04 10.02 -0.09
CA GLY A 58 -8.64 8.83 0.65
C GLY A 58 -9.54 7.61 0.43
N ARG A 59 -10.50 7.69 -0.51
CA ARG A 59 -11.38 6.57 -0.81
C ARG A 59 -10.70 5.49 -1.65
N GLN A 60 -9.77 5.90 -2.50
CA GLN A 60 -8.98 5.01 -3.34
C GLN A 60 -7.52 5.15 -2.94
N ILE A 61 -6.86 4.00 -2.80
CA ILE A 61 -5.44 3.92 -2.45
C ILE A 61 -4.77 3.04 -3.49
N GLU A 62 -3.65 3.51 -4.01
CA GLU A 62 -2.88 2.88 -5.08
C GLU A 62 -1.44 2.75 -4.63
N PHE A 63 -0.88 1.54 -4.75
CA PHE A 63 0.55 1.30 -4.59
C PHE A 63 1.21 1.14 -5.95
N TYR A 64 2.41 1.65 -6.07
CA TYR A 64 3.23 1.57 -7.29
C TYR A 64 4.58 0.98 -6.94
N ASN A 65 5.05 0.05 -7.76
CA ASN A 65 6.39 -0.49 -7.61
C ASN A 65 7.39 0.65 -7.88
N ASP A 66 8.20 0.99 -6.87
CA ASP A 66 9.18 2.06 -6.97
C ASP A 66 10.49 1.61 -6.33
N ALA A 67 11.28 0.90 -7.14
CA ALA A 67 12.57 0.36 -6.71
C ALA A 67 13.55 1.44 -6.20
N SER A 68 13.32 2.73 -6.52
CA SER A 68 14.15 3.85 -6.04
C SER A 68 13.85 4.25 -4.58
N VAL A 69 12.75 3.76 -4.01
CA VAL A 69 12.25 4.15 -2.68
C VAL A 69 12.67 3.19 -1.56
N ARG A 70 13.38 2.09 -1.90
CA ARG A 70 13.85 1.15 -0.87
C ARG A 70 14.79 1.85 0.12
N PRO A 71 14.57 1.68 1.44
CA PRO A 71 15.59 1.96 2.43
C PRO A 71 16.82 1.09 2.12
N LEU A 72 18.01 1.70 2.17
CA LEU A 72 19.28 0.97 2.13
C LEU A 72 19.44 0.08 3.36
#